data_AF-A0A975MSY9-F1
#
_entry.id   AF-A0A975MSY9-F1
#
_cell.length_a   1.000
_cell.length_b   1.000
_cell.length_c   1.000
_cell.angle_alpha   90.00
_cell.angle_beta   90.00
_cell.angle_gamma   90.00
#
_symmetry.space_group_name_H-M   'P 1'
#
loop_
_entity.id
_entity.type
_entity.pdbx_description
1 polymer ?
#
loop_
_entity_poly.entity_id
_entity_poly.type
_entity_poly.pdbx_seq_one_letter_code
_entity_poly.pdbx_strand_id
1 'polypeptide(L)'
;MRRRDITHPRLRKIHDDVHLEQIREAVEAGDPSIFGEGPTSNTIDVAVTPLLGDAGIENFRHWAKEGKTSTLRANSVSIIGFLPGRRNAELVAEILETDPKVRRLCVASEVSRLMQWEWSTALAVADDPRTAPEASALAARLAKSVIDPKDSESRWCSAWVLQRLAPILGD
;
A
#
# COMPACT_ATOMS: atom_id res chain seq x y z
N MET A 1 -16.11 -5.78 2.77
CA MET A 1 -15.36 -5.97 4.03
C MET A 1 -14.63 -4.66 4.31
N ARG A 2 -14.82 -4.03 5.47
CA ARG A 2 -14.09 -2.79 5.82
C ARG A 2 -12.61 -3.14 5.97
N ARG A 3 -11.73 -2.52 5.19
CA ARG A 3 -10.27 -2.72 5.31
C ARG A 3 -9.81 -2.17 6.66
N ARG A 4 -9.00 -2.95 7.38
CA ARG A 4 -8.38 -2.52 8.64
C ARG A 4 -7.16 -1.65 8.32
N ASP A 5 -6.74 -0.85 9.28
CA ASP A 5 -5.45 -0.18 9.21
C ASP A 5 -4.32 -1.17 9.51
N ILE A 6 -3.10 -0.81 9.11
CA ILE A 6 -1.88 -1.54 9.50
C ILE A 6 -1.55 -1.28 10.98
N THR A 7 -0.78 -2.16 11.58
CA THR A 7 -0.36 -2.10 13.00
C THR A 7 0.85 -1.17 13.24
N HIS A 8 1.21 -0.32 12.28
CA HIS A 8 2.39 0.54 12.39
C HIS A 8 2.24 1.61 13.50
N PRO A 9 3.22 1.77 14.42
CA PRO A 9 3.06 2.63 15.60
C PRO A 9 2.98 4.15 15.29
N ARG A 10 3.52 4.57 14.13
CA ARG A 10 3.50 5.98 13.68
C ARG A 10 2.56 6.23 12.50
N LEU A 11 1.47 5.46 12.42
CA LEU A 11 0.49 5.59 11.33
C LEU A 11 -0.16 6.98 11.34
N ARG A 12 -0.11 7.68 10.21
CA ARG A 12 -0.80 8.96 10.03
C ARG A 12 -2.28 8.74 9.73
N LYS A 13 -3.16 9.61 10.25
CA LYS A 13 -4.62 9.57 10.06
C LYS A 13 -5.17 10.95 9.72
N ILE A 14 -6.27 11.00 8.97
CA ILE A 14 -7.12 12.20 8.86
C ILE A 14 -7.83 12.40 10.20
N HIS A 15 -7.96 13.67 10.60
CA HIS A 15 -8.58 14.05 11.87
C HIS A 15 -10.01 14.54 11.65
N ASP A 16 -10.22 15.34 10.60
CA ASP A 16 -11.48 15.95 10.22
C ASP A 16 -11.47 16.33 8.72
N ASP A 17 -12.59 16.85 8.22
CA ASP A 17 -12.75 17.25 6.82
C ASP A 17 -11.85 18.44 6.43
N VAL A 18 -11.51 19.31 7.39
CA VAL A 18 -10.62 20.45 7.16
C VAL A 18 -9.19 19.96 6.90
N HIS A 19 -8.73 18.99 7.68
CA HIS A 19 -7.43 18.34 7.48
C HIS A 19 -7.39 17.60 6.13
N LEU A 20 -8.48 16.95 5.72
CA LEU A 20 -8.56 16.31 4.40
C LEU A 20 -8.42 17.33 3.26
N GLU A 21 -9.10 18.48 3.37
CA GLU A 21 -9.00 19.53 2.35
C GLU A 21 -7.59 20.14 2.28
N GLN A 22 -6.93 20.35 3.43
CA GLN A 22 -5.54 20.79 3.48
C GLN A 22 -4.58 19.78 2.83
N ILE A 23 -4.79 18.47 3.06
CA ILE A 23 -4.03 17.41 2.38
C ILE A 23 -4.23 17.51 0.87
N ARG A 24 -5.47 17.68 0.42
CA ARG A 24 -5.81 17.79 -1.00
C ARG A 24 -5.11 19.00 -1.62
N GLU A 25 -5.24 20.18 -1.04
CA GLU A 25 -4.60 21.41 -1.53
C GLU A 25 -3.07 21.30 -1.60
N ALA A 26 -2.45 20.74 -0.56
CA ALA A 26 -1.00 20.51 -0.54
C ALA A 26 -0.56 19.56 -1.66
N VAL A 27 -1.29 18.46 -1.87
CA VAL A 27 -0.99 17.50 -2.93
C VAL A 27 -1.15 18.11 -4.31
N GLU A 28 -2.22 18.87 -4.57
CA GLU A 28 -2.42 19.57 -5.84
C GLU A 28 -1.29 20.59 -6.10
N ALA A 29 -0.79 21.25 -5.05
CA ALA A 29 0.33 22.18 -5.13
C ALA A 29 1.71 21.51 -5.24
N GLY A 30 1.78 20.18 -5.16
CA GLY A 30 3.03 19.43 -5.27
C GLY A 30 3.84 19.36 -3.96
N ASP A 31 3.21 19.52 -2.80
CA ASP A 31 3.84 19.29 -1.50
C ASP A 31 3.57 17.85 -1.00
N PRO A 32 4.60 16.98 -0.89
CA PRO A 32 4.46 15.61 -0.41
C PRO A 32 4.53 15.47 1.12
N SER A 33 4.68 16.55 1.89
CA SER A 33 5.05 16.54 3.32
C SER A 33 4.31 15.49 4.16
N ILE A 34 2.98 15.45 4.08
CA ILE A 34 2.13 14.53 4.84
C ILE A 34 2.41 13.05 4.49
N PHE A 35 2.70 12.76 3.23
CA PHE A 35 3.03 11.42 2.74
C PHE A 35 4.51 11.07 2.90
N GLY A 36 5.38 12.05 3.20
CA GLY A 36 6.81 11.84 3.40
C GLY A 36 7.21 11.55 4.85
N GLU A 37 6.42 11.99 5.82
CA GLU A 37 6.76 11.95 7.26
C GLU A 37 6.52 10.60 7.95
N GLY A 38 5.65 9.75 7.38
CA GLY A 38 5.30 8.45 7.95
C GLY A 38 4.35 7.67 7.05
N PRO A 39 4.09 6.38 7.36
CA PRO A 39 3.11 5.60 6.62
C PRO A 39 1.69 6.15 6.84
N THR A 40 0.88 6.16 5.79
CA THR A 40 -0.52 6.59 5.84
C THR A 40 -1.45 5.42 6.14
N SER A 41 -2.58 5.71 6.80
CA SER A 41 -3.63 4.72 7.00
C SER A 41 -4.42 4.50 5.71
N ASN A 42 -5.03 3.32 5.57
CA ASN A 42 -5.91 3.02 4.44
C ASN A 42 -7.07 4.02 4.36
N THR A 43 -7.50 4.54 5.51
CA THR A 43 -8.55 5.57 5.59
C THR A 43 -8.12 6.87 4.91
N ILE A 44 -6.84 7.26 5.01
CA ILE A 44 -6.31 8.42 4.27
C ILE A 44 -6.41 8.15 2.78
N ASP A 45 -5.89 7.00 2.35
CA ASP A 45 -5.77 6.73 0.92
C ASP A 45 -7.16 6.69 0.25
N VAL A 46 -8.13 6.05 0.90
CA VAL A 46 -9.53 5.97 0.42
C VAL A 46 -10.23 7.33 0.44
N ALA A 47 -9.91 8.20 1.40
CA ALA A 47 -10.55 9.51 1.52
C ALA A 47 -9.95 10.54 0.55
N VAL A 48 -8.64 10.50 0.32
CA VAL A 48 -7.93 11.45 -0.56
C VAL A 48 -8.17 11.10 -2.02
N THR A 49 -8.10 9.81 -2.40
CA THR A 49 -8.15 9.38 -3.81
C THR A 49 -9.32 9.95 -4.62
N PRO A 50 -10.58 9.98 -4.11
CA PRO A 50 -11.72 10.51 -4.86
C PRO A 50 -11.70 12.04 -5.08
N LEU A 51 -10.85 12.76 -4.34
CA LEU A 51 -10.80 14.22 -4.33
C LEU A 51 -9.64 14.79 -5.15
N LEU A 52 -8.78 13.93 -5.70
CA LEU A 52 -7.62 14.36 -6.48
C LEU A 52 -8.04 14.82 -7.88
N GLY A 53 -7.52 15.97 -8.27
CA GLY A 53 -7.48 16.44 -9.66
C GLY A 53 -6.30 15.84 -10.43
N ASP A 54 -6.19 16.21 -11.71
CA ASP A 54 -5.15 15.69 -12.59
C ASP A 54 -3.74 16.02 -12.12
N ALA A 55 -3.53 17.21 -11.52
CA ALA A 55 -2.23 17.63 -11.01
C ALA A 55 -1.81 16.78 -9.80
N GLY A 56 -2.70 16.59 -8.81
CA GLY A 56 -2.46 15.69 -7.68
C GLY A 56 -2.14 14.26 -8.10
N ILE A 57 -2.85 13.73 -9.11
CA ILE A 57 -2.57 12.40 -9.65
C ILE A 57 -1.17 12.33 -10.28
N GLU A 58 -0.78 13.31 -11.11
CA GLU A 58 0.56 13.32 -11.70
C GLU A 58 1.66 13.52 -10.64
N ASN A 59 1.41 14.30 -9.59
CA ASN A 59 2.32 14.44 -8.45
C ASN A 59 2.54 13.10 -7.76
N PHE A 60 1.49 12.32 -7.47
CA PHE A 60 1.67 10.98 -6.92
C PHE A 60 2.42 10.04 -7.85
N ARG A 61 2.16 10.09 -9.17
CA ARG A 61 2.92 9.30 -10.16
C ARG A 61 4.42 9.64 -10.12
N HIS A 62 4.74 10.93 -10.05
CA HIS A 62 6.12 11.40 -9.92
C HIS A 62 6.74 10.94 -8.59
N TRP A 63 6.05 11.15 -7.47
CA TRP A 63 6.55 10.75 -6.15
C TRP A 63 6.69 9.25 -5.99
N ALA A 64 5.85 8.43 -6.62
CA ALA A 64 5.97 6.99 -6.58
C ALA A 64 7.27 6.50 -7.25
N LYS A 65 7.76 7.19 -8.29
CA LYS A 65 9.02 6.89 -8.98
C LYS A 65 10.24 7.56 -8.32
N GLU A 66 10.13 8.84 -8.01
CA GLU A 66 11.28 9.72 -7.72
C GLU A 66 11.27 10.29 -6.30
N GLY A 67 10.26 9.94 -5.49
CA GLY A 67 10.14 10.39 -4.11
C GLY A 67 11.41 10.07 -3.30
N LYS A 68 11.89 11.05 -2.54
CA LYS A 68 13.18 10.99 -1.83
C LYS A 68 13.30 9.81 -0.85
N THR A 69 12.20 9.43 -0.20
CA THR A 69 12.16 8.36 0.81
C THR A 69 11.33 7.18 0.31
N SER A 70 11.66 5.96 0.75
CA SER A 70 10.85 4.78 0.44
C SER A 70 9.44 4.88 1.01
N THR A 71 9.26 5.60 2.12
CA THR A 71 7.94 5.87 2.72
C THR A 71 7.07 6.70 1.78
N LEU A 72 7.61 7.81 1.24
CA LEU A 72 6.88 8.64 0.28
C LEU A 72 6.50 7.83 -0.96
N ARG A 73 7.46 7.08 -1.50
CA ARG A 73 7.20 6.24 -2.68
C ARG A 73 6.13 5.18 -2.40
N ALA A 74 6.22 4.47 -1.27
CA ALA A 74 5.24 3.46 -0.89
C ALA A 74 3.83 4.03 -0.68
N ASN A 75 3.70 5.13 0.06
CA ASN A 75 2.41 5.79 0.24
C ASN A 75 1.82 6.27 -1.11
N SER A 76 2.69 6.78 -2.00
CA SER A 76 2.27 7.21 -3.34
C SER A 76 1.79 6.03 -4.20
N VAL A 77 2.47 4.89 -4.12
CA VAL A 77 2.04 3.63 -4.76
C VAL A 77 0.67 3.21 -4.24
N SER A 78 0.39 3.33 -2.93
CA SER A 78 -0.93 3.00 -2.38
C SER A 78 -2.03 3.88 -2.93
N ILE A 79 -1.82 5.20 -3.04
CA ILE A 79 -2.78 6.12 -3.66
C ILE A 79 -3.03 5.75 -5.13
N ILE A 80 -1.96 5.55 -5.92
CA ILE A 80 -2.08 5.13 -7.33
C ILE A 80 -2.79 3.78 -7.44
N GLY A 81 -2.57 2.89 -6.47
CA GLY A 81 -3.21 1.58 -6.34
C GLY A 81 -4.73 1.64 -6.40
N PHE A 82 -5.32 2.64 -5.74
CA PHE A 82 -6.76 2.90 -5.70
C PHE A 82 -7.32 3.63 -6.93
N LEU A 83 -6.47 4.32 -7.70
CA LEU A 83 -6.92 5.03 -8.90
C LEU A 83 -7.29 4.03 -10.00
N PRO A 84 -8.43 4.23 -10.69
CA PRO A 84 -8.84 3.35 -11.77
C PRO A 84 -7.90 3.47 -12.99
N GLY A 85 -7.91 2.44 -13.84
CA GLY A 85 -7.26 2.48 -15.15
C GLY A 85 -5.97 1.69 -15.26
N ARG A 86 -5.74 1.17 -16.48
CA ARG A 86 -4.61 0.29 -16.80
C ARG A 86 -3.24 0.94 -16.54
N ARG A 87 -3.07 2.22 -16.92
CA ARG A 87 -1.83 2.99 -16.70
C ARG A 87 -1.40 2.99 -15.22
N ASN A 88 -2.35 3.14 -14.30
CA ASN A 88 -2.06 3.16 -12.87
C ASN A 88 -1.65 1.76 -12.38
N ALA A 89 -2.37 0.72 -12.79
CA ALA A 89 -2.04 -0.66 -12.42
C ALA A 89 -0.67 -1.11 -12.97
N GLU A 90 -0.33 -0.74 -14.21
CA GLU A 90 0.97 -1.04 -14.82
C GLU A 90 2.10 -0.31 -14.10
N LEU A 91 1.89 0.96 -13.73
CA LEU A 91 2.85 1.74 -12.95
C LEU A 91 3.11 1.13 -11.56
N VAL A 92 2.05 0.69 -10.88
CA VAL A 92 2.17 0.01 -9.58
C VAL A 92 2.99 -1.27 -9.73
N ALA A 93 2.70 -2.09 -10.74
CA ALA A 93 3.46 -3.30 -11.00
C ALA A 93 4.94 -3.01 -11.31
N GLU A 94 5.23 -2.04 -12.18
CA GLU A 94 6.59 -1.60 -12.53
C GLU A 94 7.40 -1.24 -11.28
N ILE A 95 6.83 -0.40 -10.40
CA ILE A 95 7.51 0.05 -9.18
C ILE A 95 7.72 -1.11 -8.21
N LEU A 96 6.71 -1.95 -7.99
CA LEU A 96 6.82 -3.08 -7.07
C LEU A 96 7.77 -4.15 -7.58
N GLU A 97 7.98 -4.28 -8.88
CA GLU A 97 8.99 -5.17 -9.46
C GLU A 97 10.41 -4.62 -9.28
N THR A 98 10.61 -3.31 -9.45
CA THR A 98 11.93 -2.69 -9.59
C THR A 98 12.47 -2.03 -8.32
N ASP A 99 11.62 -1.56 -7.39
CA ASP A 99 12.04 -1.00 -6.11
C ASP A 99 11.80 -1.99 -4.95
N PRO A 100 12.82 -2.76 -4.53
CA PRO A 100 12.67 -3.75 -3.46
C PRO A 100 12.33 -3.14 -2.11
N LYS A 101 12.71 -1.88 -1.84
CA LYS A 101 12.39 -1.21 -0.56
C LYS A 101 10.92 -0.85 -0.52
N VAL A 102 10.37 -0.33 -1.61
CA VAL A 102 8.94 -0.03 -1.73
C VAL A 102 8.13 -1.33 -1.68
N ARG A 103 8.52 -2.34 -2.46
CA ARG A 103 7.89 -3.67 -2.41
C ARG A 103 7.80 -4.23 -0.99
N ARG A 104 8.90 -4.20 -0.24
CA ARG A 104 8.94 -4.68 1.14
C ARG A 104 7.91 -3.96 2.03
N LEU A 105 7.80 -2.64 1.91
CA LEU A 105 6.85 -1.84 2.70
C LEU A 105 5.39 -2.14 2.30
N CYS A 106 5.09 -2.16 1.00
CA CYS A 106 3.76 -2.47 0.47
C CYS A 106 3.30 -3.89 0.86
N VAL A 107 4.18 -4.90 0.73
CA VAL A 107 3.89 -6.28 1.14
C VAL A 107 3.64 -6.37 2.65
N ALA A 108 4.48 -5.73 3.46
CA ALA A 108 4.28 -5.71 4.92
C ALA A 108 2.96 -5.02 5.29
N SER A 109 2.59 -3.94 4.61
CA SER A 109 1.30 -3.27 4.77
C SER A 109 0.13 -4.21 4.46
N GLU A 110 0.18 -4.93 3.33
CA GLU A 110 -0.85 -5.89 2.96
C GLU A 110 -0.99 -7.01 4.00
N VAL A 111 0.13 -7.61 4.43
CA VAL A 111 0.14 -8.69 5.44
C VAL A 111 -0.35 -8.18 6.78
N SER A 112 0.15 -7.05 7.27
CA SER A 112 -0.27 -6.43 8.54
C SER A 112 -1.77 -6.12 8.51
N ARG A 113 -2.28 -5.57 7.40
CA ARG A 113 -3.70 -5.29 7.25
C ARG A 113 -4.54 -6.57 7.26
N LEU A 114 -4.11 -7.59 6.53
CA LEU A 114 -4.88 -8.83 6.40
C LEU A 114 -4.87 -9.62 7.69
N MET A 115 -3.73 -9.75 8.37
CA MET A 115 -3.56 -10.64 9.52
C MET A 115 -3.61 -9.92 10.87
N GLN A 116 -3.38 -8.61 10.89
CA GLN A 116 -3.26 -7.80 12.10
C GLN A 116 -2.13 -8.27 13.02
N TRP A 117 -1.08 -8.85 12.43
CA TRP A 117 0.16 -9.13 13.14
C TRP A 117 0.92 -7.83 13.42
N GLU A 118 1.81 -7.88 14.42
CA GLU A 118 2.76 -6.80 14.70
C GLU A 118 3.55 -6.41 13.45
N TRP A 119 3.86 -5.12 13.33
CA TRP A 119 4.55 -4.60 12.15
C TRP A 119 5.89 -5.30 11.87
N SER A 120 6.63 -5.66 12.93
CA SER A 120 7.87 -6.42 12.81
C SER A 120 7.66 -7.82 12.21
N THR A 121 6.58 -8.50 12.60
CA THR A 121 6.20 -9.80 12.02
C THR A 121 5.80 -9.65 10.55
N ALA A 122 5.04 -8.61 10.22
CA ALA A 122 4.67 -8.34 8.84
C ALA A 122 5.88 -8.01 7.95
N LEU A 123 6.87 -7.29 8.49
CA LEU A 123 8.15 -7.05 7.83
C LEU A 123 8.94 -8.35 7.61
N ALA A 124 9.00 -9.23 8.60
CA ALA A 124 9.68 -10.52 8.47
C ALA A 124 9.04 -11.38 7.36
N VAL A 125 7.71 -11.39 7.28
CA VAL A 125 6.95 -12.08 6.22
C VAL A 125 7.15 -11.41 4.85
N ALA A 126 7.32 -10.09 4.80
CA ALA A 126 7.66 -9.40 3.56
C ALA A 126 9.06 -9.74 3.05
N ASP A 127 10.00 -10.00 3.98
CA ASP A 127 11.37 -10.43 3.68
C ASP A 127 11.41 -11.91 3.25
N ASP A 128 10.70 -12.78 3.96
CA ASP A 128 10.52 -14.19 3.61
C ASP A 128 9.09 -14.67 3.94
N PRO A 129 8.19 -14.78 2.95
CA PRO A 129 6.82 -15.23 3.18
C PRO A 129 6.69 -16.57 3.90
N ARG A 130 7.70 -17.44 3.84
CA ARG A 130 7.68 -18.75 4.48
C ARG A 130 7.72 -18.67 6.00
N THR A 131 8.10 -17.52 6.58
CA THR A 131 8.09 -17.32 8.03
C THR A 131 6.71 -16.94 8.59
N ALA A 132 5.65 -16.98 7.77
CA ALA A 132 4.29 -16.62 8.17
C ALA A 132 3.76 -17.57 9.28
N PRO A 133 3.42 -17.07 10.49
CA PRO A 133 2.94 -17.90 11.60
C PRO A 133 1.67 -18.72 11.29
N GLU A 134 0.79 -18.20 10.43
CA GLU A 134 -0.45 -18.86 10.02
C GLU A 134 -0.56 -18.86 8.49
N ALA A 135 0.39 -19.52 7.82
CA ALA A 135 0.53 -19.50 6.35
C ALA A 135 -0.78 -19.82 5.61
N SER A 136 -1.52 -20.84 6.03
CA SER A 136 -2.81 -21.22 5.40
C SER A 136 -3.90 -20.16 5.58
N ALA A 137 -3.97 -19.53 6.76
CA ALA A 137 -4.92 -18.46 7.01
C ALA A 137 -4.58 -17.19 6.21
N LEU A 138 -3.28 -16.86 6.11
CA LEU A 138 -2.78 -15.77 5.29
C LEU A 138 -3.09 -16.03 3.80
N ALA A 139 -2.79 -17.23 3.28
CA ALA A 139 -3.07 -17.61 1.90
C ALA A 139 -4.56 -17.47 1.54
N ALA A 140 -5.47 -17.91 2.42
CA ALA A 140 -6.91 -17.78 2.21
C ALA A 140 -7.37 -16.30 2.14
N ARG A 141 -6.71 -15.40 2.87
CA ARG A 141 -7.00 -13.95 2.81
C ARG A 141 -6.40 -13.30 1.56
N LEU A 142 -5.17 -13.66 1.19
CA LEU A 142 -4.50 -13.17 -0.02
C LEU A 142 -5.25 -13.57 -1.28
N ALA A 143 -5.78 -14.80 -1.35
CA ALA A 143 -6.58 -15.28 -2.49
C ALA A 143 -7.81 -14.40 -2.76
N LYS A 144 -8.42 -13.83 -1.71
CA LYS A 144 -9.52 -12.86 -1.85
C LYS A 144 -9.04 -11.49 -2.30
N SER A 145 -7.90 -11.02 -1.78
CA SER A 145 -7.31 -9.74 -2.19
C SER A 145 -6.86 -9.75 -3.65
N VAL A 146 -6.33 -10.88 -4.16
CA VAL A 146 -5.80 -11.00 -5.54
C VAL A 146 -6.85 -10.74 -6.63
N ILE A 147 -8.12 -11.00 -6.32
CA ILE A 147 -9.23 -10.80 -7.24
C ILE A 147 -10.02 -9.50 -6.99
N ASP A 148 -9.64 -8.67 -6.01
CA ASP A 148 -10.33 -7.41 -5.74
C ASP A 148 -9.94 -6.33 -6.79
N PRO A 149 -10.84 -5.90 -7.68
CA PRO A 149 -10.49 -4.97 -8.75
C PRO A 149 -10.18 -3.56 -8.27
N LYS A 150 -10.49 -3.22 -7.01
CA LYS A 150 -10.46 -1.84 -6.49
C LYS A 150 -9.07 -1.34 -6.15
N ASP A 151 -8.09 -2.23 -6.03
CA ASP A 151 -6.76 -1.88 -5.58
C ASP A 151 -5.71 -2.73 -6.32
N SER A 152 -4.94 -2.09 -7.19
CA SER A 152 -3.88 -2.77 -7.94
C SER A 152 -2.65 -3.11 -7.09
N GLU A 153 -2.34 -2.31 -6.06
CA GLU A 153 -1.22 -2.58 -5.14
C GLU A 153 -1.52 -3.85 -4.34
N SER A 154 -2.67 -3.89 -3.67
CA SER A 154 -3.06 -5.04 -2.85
C SER A 154 -3.14 -6.33 -3.67
N ARG A 155 -3.64 -6.26 -4.91
CA ARG A 155 -3.63 -7.42 -5.81
C ARG A 155 -2.21 -7.90 -6.11
N TRP A 156 -1.32 -6.99 -6.48
CA TRP A 156 0.07 -7.32 -6.80
C TRP A 156 0.79 -7.91 -5.58
N CYS A 157 0.72 -7.23 -4.44
CA CYS A 157 1.32 -7.69 -3.18
C CYS A 157 0.76 -9.06 -2.77
N SER A 158 -0.56 -9.25 -2.90
CA SER A 158 -1.18 -10.53 -2.58
C SER A 158 -0.73 -11.67 -3.48
N ALA A 159 -0.60 -11.42 -4.78
CA ALA A 159 -0.10 -12.41 -5.73
C ALA A 159 1.35 -12.77 -5.42
N TRP A 160 2.19 -11.76 -5.14
CA TRP A 160 3.61 -11.93 -4.84
C TRP A 160 3.85 -12.80 -3.60
N VAL A 161 3.08 -12.56 -2.53
CA VAL A 161 3.15 -13.34 -1.28
C VAL A 161 2.60 -14.74 -1.50
N LEU A 162 1.43 -14.87 -2.15
CA LEU A 162 0.79 -16.17 -2.38
C LEU A 162 1.68 -17.11 -3.21
N GLN A 163 2.34 -16.59 -4.25
CA GLN A 163 3.32 -17.34 -5.04
C GLN A 163 4.45 -17.92 -4.19
N ARG A 164 4.89 -17.17 -3.16
CA ARG A 164 6.01 -17.55 -2.27
C ARG A 164 5.59 -18.40 -1.08
N LEU A 165 4.31 -18.36 -0.71
CA LEU A 165 3.73 -19.29 0.26
C LEU A 165 3.48 -20.67 -0.33
N ALA A 166 3.22 -20.77 -1.64
CA ALA A 166 2.86 -22.03 -2.31
C ALA A 166 3.72 -23.26 -1.90
N PRO A 167 5.05 -23.16 -1.74
CA PRO A 167 5.88 -24.31 -1.33
C PRO A 167 5.59 -24.86 0.06
N ILE A 168 5.00 -24.08 0.98
CA ILE A 168 4.75 -24.46 2.38
C ILE A 168 3.26 -24.66 2.71
N LEU A 169 2.38 -24.54 1.72
CA LEU A 169 0.92 -24.70 1.91
C LEU A 169 0.44 -26.15 1.72
N GLY A 170 1.33 -27.04 1.28
CA GLY A 170 1.06 -28.47 1.08
C GLY A 170 1.74 -29.39 2.10
N ASP A 171 2.51 -28.82 3.03
CA ASP A 171 3.14 -29.53 4.15
C ASP A 171 2.20 -29.59 5.37
#